data_AF-A0A822DQC4-F1
#
_entry.id   AF-A0A822DQC4-F1
#
_cell.length_a   1.000
_cell.length_b   1.000
_cell.length_c   1.000
_cell.angle_alpha   90.00
_cell.angle_beta   90.00
_cell.angle_gamma   90.00
#
_symmetry.space_group_name_H-M   'P 1'
#
loop_
_entity.id
_entity.type
_entity.pdbx_description
1 polymer ?
#
loop_
_entity_poly.entity_id
_entity_poly.type
_entity_poly.pdbx_seq_one_letter_code
_entity_poly.pdbx_strand_id
1 'polypeptide(L)'
;FTKWVIAIPLPNQTALTTAEVLYEHYICIYGVPHTILSDQGPHFNNQLITAFTQILGYHHIKSTPYHPQTNGAIERFNSTFER
;
A
#
# COMPACT_ATOMS: atom_id res chain seq x y z
N PHE A 1 -13.52 -0.73 -11.83
CA PHE A 1 -12.15 -0.89 -11.30
C PHE A 1 -11.23 -1.25 -12.46
N THR A 2 -10.19 -0.46 -12.74
CA THR A 2 -9.34 -0.55 -13.95
C THR A 2 -8.23 -1.60 -13.86
N LYS A 3 -7.99 -2.20 -12.68
CA LYS A 3 -6.88 -3.14 -12.41
C LYS A 3 -5.50 -2.61 -12.85
N TRP A 4 -5.32 -1.29 -12.83
CA TRP A 4 -4.05 -0.66 -13.16
C TRP A 4 -3.05 -0.86 -12.01
N VAL A 5 -1.78 -1.09 -12.36
CA VAL A 5 -0.73 -1.45 -11.41
C VAL A 5 0.46 -0.52 -11.57
N ILE A 6 1.01 -0.09 -10.43
CA ILE A 6 2.29 0.61 -10.33
C ILE A 6 3.21 -0.25 -9.48
N ALA A 7 4.40 -0.55 -9.99
CA ALA A 7 5.46 -1.18 -9.23
C ALA A 7 6.60 -0.18 -9.03
N ILE A 8 6.97 0.10 -7.78
CA ILE A 8 8.04 1.03 -7.42
C ILE A 8 9.05 0.26 -6.58
N PRO A 9 10.34 0.21 -6.97
CA PRO A 9 11.36 -0.46 -6.18
C PRO A 9 11.66 0.36 -4.92
N LEU A 10 11.67 -0.29 -3.76
CA LEU A 10 12.06 0.35 -2.49
C LEU A 10 13.45 -0.11 -2.05
N PRO A 11 14.31 0.81 -1.56
CA PRO A 11 15.64 0.46 -1.05
C PRO A 11 15.60 -0.35 0.24
N ASN A 12 14.52 -0.25 1.02
CA ASN A 12 14.28 -1.01 2.24
C ASN A 12 12.76 -1.10 2.53
N GLN A 13 12.38 -2.06 3.36
CA GLN A 13 10.99 -2.30 3.76
C GLN A 13 10.65 -1.63 5.09
N THR A 14 10.96 -0.34 5.23
CA THR A 14 10.61 0.43 6.44
C THR A 14 9.32 1.22 6.23
N ALA A 15 8.66 1.56 7.33
CA ALA A 15 7.46 2.38 7.35
C ALA A 15 7.66 3.75 6.71
N LEU A 16 8.80 4.39 6.99
CA LEU A 16 9.15 5.72 6.51
C LEU A 16 9.28 5.71 4.98
N THR A 17 10.14 4.84 4.45
CA THR A 17 10.35 4.70 3.00
C THR A 17 9.04 4.37 2.28
N THR A 18 8.19 3.54 2.88
CA THR A 18 6.89 3.19 2.31
C THR A 18 5.96 4.41 2.24
N ALA A 19 5.91 5.23 3.28
CA ALA A 19 5.08 6.45 3.31
C ALA A 19 5.59 7.52 2.33
N GLU A 20 6.92 7.73 2.27
CA GLU A 20 7.56 8.67 1.34
C GLU A 20 7.27 8.28 -0.11
N VAL A 21 7.52 7.02 -0.47
CA VAL A 21 7.27 6.52 -1.83
C VAL A 21 5.79 6.61 -2.19
N LEU A 22 4.89 6.24 -1.27
CA LEU A 22 3.44 6.35 -1.48
C LEU A 22 3.01 7.81 -1.70
N TYR A 23 3.59 8.74 -0.94
CA TYR A 23 3.32 10.16 -1.08
C TYR A 23 3.78 10.68 -2.45
N GLU A 24 5.06 10.51 -2.76
CA GLU A 24 5.72 11.10 -3.94
C GLU A 24 5.21 10.48 -5.25
N HIS A 25 5.08 9.16 -5.30
CA HIS A 25 4.81 8.45 -6.55
C HIS A 25 3.33 8.13 -6.78
N TYR A 26 2.48 8.30 -5.76
CA TYR A 26 1.04 8.08 -5.93
C TYR A 26 0.24 9.32 -5.56
N ILE A 27 0.31 9.79 -4.31
CA ILE A 27 -0.56 10.86 -3.82
C ILE A 27 -0.31 12.18 -4.53
N CYS A 28 0.95 12.56 -4.76
CA CYS A 28 1.27 13.80 -5.49
C CYS A 28 0.82 13.79 -6.96
N ILE A 29 0.70 12.61 -7.57
CA ILE A 29 0.40 12.46 -9.00
C ILE A 29 -1.11 12.29 -9.23
N TYR A 30 -1.76 11.45 -8.41
CA TYR A 30 -3.15 11.04 -8.60
C TYR A 30 -4.10 11.62 -7.55
N GLY A 31 -3.58 12.31 -6.52
CA GLY A 31 -4.33 12.81 -5.39
C GLY A 31 -4.51 11.77 -4.27
N VAL A 32 -5.15 12.20 -3.19
CA VAL A 32 -5.43 11.34 -2.04
C VAL A 32 -6.59 10.38 -2.37
N PRO A 33 -6.41 9.06 -2.27
CA PRO A 33 -7.49 8.10 -2.48
C PRO A 33 -8.47 8.11 -1.29
N HIS A 34 -9.71 7.67 -1.51
CA HIS A 34 -10.67 7.50 -0.41
C HIS A 34 -10.26 6.35 0.54
N THR A 35 -9.69 5.27 -0.02
CA THR A 35 -9.34 4.06 0.74
C THR A 35 -8.07 3.43 0.19
N ILE A 36 -7.20 2.97 1.09
CA ILE A 36 -6.04 2.13 0.79
C ILE A 36 -6.21 0.80 1.51
N LEU A 37 -6.04 -0.30 0.79
CA LEU A 37 -6.02 -1.65 1.33
C LEU A 37 -4.57 -2.16 1.33
N SER A 38 -4.07 -2.60 2.49
CA SER A 38 -2.76 -3.26 2.60
C SER A 38 -2.85 -4.54 3.41
N ASP A 39 -1.78 -5.32 3.40
CA ASP A 39 -1.61 -6.40 4.37
C ASP A 39 -1.26 -5.87 5.77
N GLN A 40 -1.03 -6.79 6.71
CA GLN A 40 -0.61 -6.47 8.09
C GLN A 40 0.91 -6.39 8.26
N GLY A 41 1.67 -6.25 7.18
CA GLY A 41 3.11 -6.10 7.22
C GLY A 41 3.53 -4.92 8.09
N PRO A 42 4.68 -5.00 8.80
CA PRO A 42 5.10 -3.98 9.74
C PRO A 42 5.35 -2.62 9.10
N HIS A 43 5.66 -2.58 7.80
CA HIS A 43 5.83 -1.35 7.02
C HIS A 43 4.51 -0.62 6.76
N PHE A 44 3.36 -1.32 6.78
CA PHE A 44 2.02 -0.71 6.72
C PHE A 44 1.33 -0.62 8.09
N ASN A 45 1.74 -1.43 9.07
CA ASN A 45 1.09 -1.51 10.38
C ASN A 45 1.97 -0.92 11.49
N ASN A 46 2.02 0.40 11.55
CA ASN A 46 2.81 1.14 12.55
C ASN A 46 2.22 2.54 12.80
N GLN A 47 2.76 3.22 13.82
CA GLN A 47 2.27 4.55 14.24
C GLN A 47 2.51 5.63 13.17
N LEU A 48 3.59 5.53 12.40
CA LEU A 48 3.90 6.47 11.32
C LEU A 48 2.81 6.43 10.24
N ILE A 49 2.45 5.24 9.76
CA ILE A 49 1.37 5.08 8.76
C ILE A 49 0.02 5.52 9.32
N THR A 50 -0.22 5.29 10.61
CA THR A 50 -1.45 5.77 11.27
C THR A 50 -1.53 7.29 11.25
N ALA A 51 -0.44 7.98 11.64
CA ALA A 51 -0.37 9.43 11.61
C ALA A 51 -0.46 9.98 10.17
N PHE A 52 0.23 9.34 9.23
CA PHE A 52 0.19 9.69 7.81
C PHE A 52 -1.23 9.58 7.23
N THR A 53 -1.95 8.52 7.58
CA THR A 53 -3.36 8.31 7.21
C THR A 53 -4.25 9.43 7.77
N GLN A 54 -4.03 9.83 9.03
CA GLN A 54 -4.80 10.90 9.66
C GLN A 54 -4.54 12.27 9.03
N ILE A 55 -3.29 12.57 8.67
CA ILE A 55 -2.90 13.84 8.03
C ILE A 55 -3.53 13.96 6.65
N LEU A 56 -3.51 12.88 5.87
CA LEU A 56 -4.02 12.88 4.50
C LEU A 56 -5.53 12.63 4.42
N GLY A 57 -6.13 12.03 5.45
CA GLY A 57 -7.57 11.83 5.55
C GLY A 57 -8.12 10.68 4.71
N TYR A 58 -7.31 9.67 4.37
CA TYR A 58 -7.79 8.47 3.69
C TYR A 58 -8.17 7.37 4.69
N HIS A 59 -8.99 6.41 4.27
CA HIS A 59 -9.32 5.23 5.08
C HIS A 59 -8.31 4.11 4.82
N HIS A 60 -7.53 3.74 5.83
CA HIS A 60 -6.62 2.60 5.73
C HIS A 60 -7.31 1.31 6.21
N ILE A 61 -7.54 0.37 5.28
CA ILE A 61 -8.06 -0.96 5.56
C ILE A 61 -6.88 -1.94 5.56
N LYS A 62 -6.80 -2.78 6.59
CA LYS A 62 -5.82 -3.85 6.68
C LYS A 62 -6.52 -5.17 6.41
N SER A 63 -5.95 -6.00 5.53
CA SER A 63 -6.46 -7.36 5.31
C SER A 63 -6.37 -8.16 6.62
N THR A 64 -7.25 -9.14 6.80
CA THR A 64 -7.12 -10.07 7.92
C THR A 64 -5.93 -11.00 7.70
N PRO A 65 -5.25 -11.44 8.77
CA PRO A 65 -4.26 -12.50 8.65
C PRO A 65 -5.00 -13.74 8.12
N TYR A 66 -4.46 -14.42 7.10
CA TYR A 66 -5.03 -15.63 6.50
C TYR A 66 -6.30 -15.47 5.62
N HIS A 67 -6.58 -14.28 5.05
CA HIS A 67 -7.48 -14.14 3.88
C HIS A 67 -6.72 -13.69 2.62
N PRO A 68 -5.95 -14.59 1.97
CA PRO A 68 -5.28 -14.29 0.71
C PRO A 68 -6.26 -13.91 -0.42
N GLN A 69 -7.56 -14.22 -0.29
CA GLN A 69 -8.56 -13.84 -1.29
C GLN A 69 -8.74 -12.31 -1.42
N THR A 70 -8.64 -11.56 -0.33
CA THR A 70 -8.79 -10.10 -0.35
C THR A 70 -7.60 -9.41 -1.00
N ASN A 71 -6.40 -10.00 -0.89
CA ASN A 71 -5.17 -9.52 -1.53
C ASN A 71 -4.81 -10.30 -2.81
N GLY A 72 -5.67 -11.24 -3.23
CA GLY A 72 -5.32 -12.24 -4.25
C GLY A 72 -5.17 -11.68 -5.66
N ALA A 73 -5.60 -10.44 -5.90
CA ALA A 73 -5.27 -9.72 -7.15
C ALA A 73 -3.81 -9.25 -7.15
N ILE A 74 -3.31 -8.77 -6.01
CA ILE A 74 -1.93 -8.33 -5.82
C ILE A 74 -1.00 -9.55 -5.79
N GLU A 75 -1.36 -10.62 -5.07
CA GLU A 75 -0.56 -11.86 -5.05
C GLU A 75 -0.39 -12.47 -6.44
N ARG A 76 -1.47 -12.55 -7.24
CA ARG A 76 -1.41 -13.03 -8.63
C ARG A 76 -0.55 -12.14 -9.52
N PHE A 77 -0.59 -10.83 -9.31
CA PHE A 77 0.28 -9.91 -10.03
C PHE A 77 1.75 -10.13 -9.67
N ASN A 78 2.07 -10.23 -8.38
CA ASN A 78 3.44 -10.46 -7.92
C ASN A 78 4.01 -11.75 -8.51
N SER A 79 3.25 -12.85 -8.53
CA SER A 79 3.68 -14.10 -9.18
C SER A 79 3.87 -13.99 -10.70
N THR A 80 3.17 -13.06 -11.36
CA THR A 80 3.35 -12.81 -12.81
C THR A 80 4.56 -11.91 -13.07
N PHE A 81 4.85 -10.98 -12.14
CA PHE A 81 5.95 -10.02 -12.26
C PHE A 81 7.32 -10.63 -11.92
N GLU A 82 7.36 -11.62 -11.01
CA GLU A 82 8.58 -12.34 -10.63
C GLU A 82 9.00 -13.43 -11.62
N ARG A 83 8.18 -13.73 -12.64
CA ARG A 83 8.45 -14.77 -13.65
C ARG A 83 9.15 -14.19 -14.88
#